data_AF-A0A356I751-F1
#
_entry.id   AF-A0A356I751-F1
#
_cell.length_a   1.000
_cell.length_b   1.000
_cell.length_c   1.000
_cell.angle_alpha   90.00
_cell.angle_beta   90.00
_cell.angle_gamma   90.00
#
_symmetry.space_group_name_H-M   'P 1'
#
loop_
_entity.id
_entity.type
_entity.pdbx_description
1 polymer ?
#
loop_
_entity_poly.entity_id
_entity_poly.type
_entity_poly.pdbx_seq_one_letter_code
_entity_poly.pdbx_strand_id
1 'polypeptide(L)'
;YFRIFNPISQGKKFDPNGKYTKKYVTELKHMPNEFLFSPWEATDLILKEADITLGNNYPYPIVDLKQSREKALAAFASLKAESHATQ
;
A
#
# COMPACT_ATOMS: atom_id res chain seq x y z
N TYR A 1 6.18 15.40 -15.95
CA TYR A 1 5.38 15.20 -14.72
C TYR A 1 5.58 13.75 -14.29
N PHE A 2 6.16 13.49 -13.12
CA PHE A 2 6.39 12.14 -12.61
C PHE A 2 5.48 11.91 -11.41
N ARG A 3 4.55 10.94 -11.51
CA ARG A 3 3.53 10.67 -10.50
C ARG A 3 3.72 9.28 -9.92
N ILE A 4 3.97 9.24 -8.62
CA ILE A 4 3.99 8.00 -7.83
C ILE A 4 2.63 7.87 -7.16
N PHE A 5 1.95 6.76 -7.39
CA PHE A 5 0.66 6.47 -6.78
C PHE A 5 0.87 5.87 -5.39
N ASN A 6 0.12 6.37 -4.41
CA ASN A 6 0.06 5.77 -3.08
C ASN A 6 -1.10 4.75 -3.07
N PRO A 7 -0.84 3.43 -2.96
CA PRO A 7 -1.88 2.41 -3.06
C PRO A 7 -2.94 2.55 -1.96
N ILE A 8 -2.57 3.01 -0.76
CA ILE A 8 -3.51 3.20 0.36
C ILE A 8 -4.50 4.32 0.03
N SER A 9 -4.00 5.49 -0.38
CA SER A 9 -4.90 6.62 -0.65
C SER A 9 -5.75 6.41 -1.90
N GLN A 10 -5.23 5.71 -2.90
CA GLN A 10 -6.02 5.32 -4.07
C GLN A 10 -7.11 4.30 -3.71
N GLY A 11 -6.78 3.31 -2.88
CA GLY A 11 -7.77 2.36 -2.35
C GLY A 11 -8.91 3.06 -1.63
N LYS A 12 -8.58 3.92 -0.66
CA LYS A 12 -9.57 4.73 0.09
C LYS A 12 -10.43 5.62 -0.83
N LYS A 13 -9.85 6.15 -1.91
CA LYS A 13 -10.55 7.01 -2.87
C LYS A 13 -11.50 6.25 -3.79
N PHE A 14 -11.05 5.12 -4.34
CA PHE A 14 -11.79 4.39 -5.37
C PHE A 14 -12.69 3.27 -4.83
N ASP A 15 -12.39 2.76 -3.64
CA ASP A 15 -13.19 1.73 -2.96
C ASP A 15 -13.40 2.10 -1.48
N PRO A 16 -14.08 3.23 -1.18
CA PRO A 16 -14.25 3.73 0.19
C PRO A 16 -14.99 2.76 1.12
N ASN A 17 -15.83 1.88 0.54
CA ASN A 17 -16.56 0.86 1.28
C ASN A 17 -15.83 -0.49 1.32
N GLY A 18 -14.71 -0.63 0.62
CA GLY A 18 -13.99 -1.88 0.55
C GLY A 18 -14.69 -3.00 -0.19
N LYS A 19 -15.75 -2.72 -0.96
CA LYS A 19 -16.59 -3.76 -1.58
C LYS A 19 -15.80 -4.54 -2.61
N TYR A 20 -14.98 -3.85 -3.39
CA TYR A 20 -14.14 -4.49 -4.39
C TYR A 20 -13.04 -5.30 -3.69
N THR A 21 -12.33 -4.66 -2.77
CA THR A 21 -11.20 -5.28 -2.06
C THR A 21 -11.65 -6.53 -1.29
N LYS A 22 -12.72 -6.45 -0.50
CA LYS A 22 -13.26 -7.59 0.27
C LYS A 22 -13.83 -8.71 -0.58
N LYS A 23 -14.19 -8.42 -1.84
CA LYS A 23 -14.66 -9.44 -2.78
C LYS A 23 -13.50 -10.28 -3.32
N TYR A 24 -12.35 -9.66 -3.59
CA TYR A 24 -11.22 -10.33 -4.23
C TYR A 24 -10.12 -10.75 -3.25
N VAL A 25 -9.99 -10.03 -2.13
CA VAL A 25 -9.07 -10.31 -1.03
C VAL A 25 -9.92 -10.79 0.15
N THR A 26 -10.37 -12.04 0.07
CA THR A 26 -11.39 -12.60 0.96
C THR A 26 -10.94 -12.71 2.40
N GLU A 27 -9.64 -12.79 2.65
CA GLU A 27 -9.04 -12.76 3.97
C GLU A 27 -9.29 -11.42 4.69
N LEU A 28 -9.48 -10.31 3.94
CA LEU A 28 -9.81 -8.99 4.50
C LEU A 28 -11.32 -8.75 4.68
N LYS A 29 -12.17 -9.75 4.46
CA LYS A 29 -13.64 -9.57 4.43
C LYS A 29 -14.20 -8.96 5.72
N HIS A 30 -13.65 -9.34 6.87
CA HIS A 30 -14.07 -8.85 8.19
C HIS A 30 -13.31 -7.61 8.66
N MET A 31 -12.34 -7.13 7.88
CA MET A 31 -11.56 -5.96 8.26
C MET A 31 -12.41 -4.68 8.27
N PRO A 32 -12.34 -3.83 9.31
CA PRO A 32 -12.92 -2.50 9.27
C PRO A 32 -12.34 -1.67 8.12
N ASN A 33 -13.17 -0.85 7.49
CA ASN A 33 -12.77 -0.07 6.31
C ASN A 33 -11.62 0.90 6.59
N GLU A 34 -11.47 1.34 7.85
CA GLU A 34 -10.37 2.21 8.29
C GLU A 34 -8.99 1.59 8.04
N PHE A 35 -8.86 0.29 8.32
CA PHE A 35 -7.61 -0.49 8.22
C PHE A 35 -7.54 -1.37 6.97
N LEU A 36 -8.59 -1.40 6.15
CA LEU A 36 -8.67 -2.31 4.99
C LEU A 36 -7.49 -2.18 4.03
N PHE A 37 -7.00 -0.95 3.82
CA PHE A 37 -5.86 -0.68 2.93
C PHE A 37 -4.51 -0.60 3.65
N SER A 38 -4.50 -0.72 4.97
CA SER A 38 -3.29 -0.81 5.79
C SER A 38 -3.50 -1.73 7.01
N PRO A 39 -3.73 -3.05 6.82
CA PRO A 39 -4.05 -3.95 7.94
C PRO A 39 -2.95 -4.02 9.00
N TRP A 40 -1.69 -3.83 8.59
CA TRP A 40 -0.52 -3.79 9.49
C TRP A 40 -0.49 -2.59 10.45
N GLU A 41 -1.34 -1.58 10.26
CA GLU A 41 -1.49 -0.45 11.18
C GLU A 41 -2.59 -0.71 12.23
N ALA A 42 -3.36 -1.79 12.09
CA ALA A 42 -4.40 -2.16 13.03
C ALA A 42 -3.80 -2.70 14.35
N THR A 43 -4.54 -2.53 15.45
CA THR A 43 -4.17 -3.12 16.74
C THR A 43 -4.37 -4.64 16.73
N ASP A 44 -3.67 -5.36 17.61
CA ASP A 44 -3.81 -6.82 17.75
C ASP A 44 -5.27 -7.25 18.01
N LEU A 45 -6.04 -6.43 18.73
CA LEU A 45 -7.46 -6.69 18.98
C LEU A 45 -8.26 -6.68 17.68
N ILE A 46 -8.07 -5.65 16.85
CA ILE A 46 -8.77 -5.49 15.57
C ILE A 46 -8.35 -6.58 14.57
N LEU A 47 -7.07 -6.94 14.53
CA LEU A 47 -6.57 -8.04 13.73
C LEU A 47 -7.21 -9.36 14.14
N LYS A 48 -7.31 -9.62 15.45
CA LYS A 48 -7.96 -10.81 15.98
C LYS A 48 -9.45 -10.87 15.67
N GLU A 49 -10.17 -9.74 15.81
CA GLU A 49 -11.60 -9.65 15.46
C GLU A 49 -11.86 -9.88 13.96
N ALA A 50 -10.90 -9.49 13.12
CA ALA A 50 -10.97 -9.70 11.67
C ALA A 50 -10.38 -11.04 11.20
N ASP A 51 -9.94 -11.90 12.13
CA ASP A 51 -9.29 -13.19 11.86
C ASP A 51 -8.02 -13.06 11.00
N ILE A 52 -7.21 -12.04 11.26
CA ILE A 52 -5.96 -11.77 10.56
C ILE A 52 -4.74 -12.01 11.47
N THR A 53 -3.80 -12.78 10.95
CA THR A 53 -2.46 -13.01 11.49
C THR A 53 -1.43 -12.55 10.46
N LEU A 54 -0.81 -11.40 10.74
CA LEU A 54 0.21 -10.83 9.86
C LEU A 54 1.42 -11.76 9.75
N GLY A 55 1.89 -11.97 8.52
CA GLY A 55 2.97 -12.91 8.18
C GLY A 55 2.52 -14.36 8.01
N ASN A 56 1.25 -14.68 8.28
CA ASN A 56 0.70 -16.02 8.07
C ASN A 56 -0.43 -15.99 7.03
N ASN A 57 -1.60 -15.48 7.40
CA ASN A 57 -2.76 -15.44 6.49
C ASN A 57 -2.88 -14.11 5.74
N TYR A 58 -2.15 -13.08 6.15
CA TYR A 58 -2.00 -11.83 5.42
C TYR A 58 -0.57 -11.31 5.57
N PRO A 59 0.13 -10.89 4.50
CA PRO A 59 1.53 -10.50 4.60
C PRO A 59 1.70 -9.09 5.18
N TYR A 60 2.90 -8.83 5.71
CA TYR A 60 3.36 -7.46 5.95
C TYR A 60 3.64 -6.74 4.62
N PRO A 61 3.64 -5.39 4.59
CA PRO A 61 4.10 -4.64 3.43
C PRO A 61 5.49 -5.09 2.99
N ILE A 62 5.63 -5.39 1.70
CA ILE A 62 6.90 -5.82 1.11
C ILE A 62 7.92 -4.66 1.13
N VAL A 63 7.42 -3.42 1.00
CA VAL A 63 8.23 -2.20 1.00
C VAL A 63 7.56 -1.12 1.83
N ASP A 64 8.38 -0.26 2.45
CA ASP A 64 7.90 0.96 3.06
C ASP A 64 7.50 1.99 1.98
N LEU A 65 6.33 2.61 2.14
CA LEU A 65 5.79 3.54 1.13
C LEU A 65 6.58 4.84 1.01
N LYS A 66 7.12 5.34 2.12
CA LYS A 66 7.90 6.59 2.12
C LYS A 66 9.27 6.33 1.47
N GLN A 67 9.96 5.30 1.93
CA GLN A 67 11.28 4.95 1.43
C GLN A 67 11.23 4.53 -0.04
N SER A 68 10.22 3.75 -0.47
CA SER A 68 10.07 3.36 -1.87
C SER A 68 9.80 4.57 -2.78
N ARG A 69 9.01 5.55 -2.31
CA ARG A 69 8.79 6.81 -3.02
C ARG A 69 10.09 7.60 -3.19
N GLU A 70 10.86 7.76 -2.11
CA GLU A 70 12.13 8.48 -2.15
C GLU A 70 13.14 7.82 -3.09
N LYS A 71 13.27 6.48 -3.02
CA LYS A 71 14.10 5.68 -3.94
C LYS A 71 13.67 5.87 -5.40
N ALA A 72 12.37 5.82 -5.69
CA ALA A 72 11.86 6.02 -7.05
C ALA A 72 12.13 7.45 -7.58
N LEU A 73 12.00 8.47 -6.73
CA LEU A 73 12.32 9.86 -7.10
C LEU A 73 13.81 10.05 -7.37
N ALA A 74 14.68 9.48 -6.52
CA ALA A 74 16.12 9.55 -6.69
C ALA A 74 16.58 8.86 -7.98
N ALA A 75 16.07 7.65 -8.26
CA ALA A 75 16.36 6.92 -9.49
C ALA A 75 15.86 7.67 -10.74
N PHE A 76 14.68 8.30 -10.68
CA PHE A 76 14.20 9.10 -11.79
C PHE A 76 15.06 10.36 -12.03
N ALA A 77 15.56 10.98 -10.97
CA ALA A 77 16.45 12.13 -11.06
C ALA A 77 17.81 11.78 -11.67
N SER A 78 18.40 10.62 -11.32
CA SER A 78 19.69 10.19 -11.89
C SER A 78 19.60 9.92 -13.39
N LEU A 79 18.52 9.27 -13.85
CA LEU A 79 18.29 9.03 -15.29
C LEU A 79 18.17 10.33 -16.09
N LYS A 80 17.56 11.36 -15.50
CA LYS A 80 17.51 12.69 -16.13
C LYS A 80 18.88 13.34 -16.21
N ALA A 81 19.69 13.25 -15.16
CA ALA A 81 21.03 13.82 -15.16
C ALA A 81 21.93 13.18 -16.23
N GLU A 82 21.86 11.86 -16.39
CA GLU A 82 22.60 11.11 -17.43
C GLU A 82 22.14 11.46 -18.85
N SER A 83 20.83 11.67 -19.07
CA SER A 83 20.29 12.08 -20.37
C SER A 83 20.72 13.48 -20.81
N HIS A 84 21.07 14.36 -19.87
CA HIS A 84 21.58 15.71 -20.15
C HIS A 84 23.10 15.79 -20.29
N ALA A 85 23.85 14.81 -19.77
CA ALA A 85 25.31 14.76 -19.86
C ALA A 85 25.82 14.13 -21.18
N THR A 86 24.93 13.55 -22.00
CA THR A 86 25.25 12.86 -23.25
C THR A 86 24.88 13.68 -24.51
N GLN A 87 24.71 15.00 -24.38
CA GLN A 87 24.48 15.92 -25.51
C GLN A 87 25.59 16.97 -25.59
#